data_AF-A0A4R2N0C6-F1
#
_entry.id   AF-A0A4R2N0C6-F1
#
_cell.length_a   1.000
_cell.length_b   1.000
_cell.length_c   1.000
_cell.angle_alpha   90.00
_cell.angle_beta   90.00
_cell.angle_gamma   90.00
#
_symmetry.space_group_name_H-M   'P 1'
#
loop_
_entity.id
_entity.type
_entity.pdbx_description
1 polymer ?
#
loop_
_entity_poly.entity_id
_entity_poly.type
_entity_poly.pdbx_seq_one_letter_code
_entity_poly.pdbx_strand_id
1 'polypeptide(L)'
;MFERIKKSYFLRQVGVSIKNNIFTFCYFKEDKTPEFFSIKMEGKNELLSVLENTFGRMNNFNQYQWVASISPHYIWQKSIVFPNYIEKQERLQQALFLLESELPVALEDIWFDINEKFFVQSIRMDLFAIQQEKVKSYVNQFQPIKITVLDNKIYAIKRAFTYLIPPDIFSNECLEKSIFVYQDSQSVIVIAETAQQLIILEKISQKITALVSEFCQQYELLPTQVFLFQDDINQEDSYPENWFIVETPLPFIPLGNALWAKDKIVNKGGVNEY
;
A
#
# COMPACT_ATOMS: atom_id res chain seq x y z
N MET A 1 -7.56 -23.66 -7.47
CA MET A 1 -6.25 -23.92 -8.13
C MET A 1 -5.81 -22.61 -8.78
N PHE A 2 -5.22 -21.70 -8.01
CA PHE A 2 -4.63 -20.48 -8.58
C PHE A 2 -3.27 -20.85 -9.14
N GLU A 3 -3.06 -20.55 -10.41
CA GLU A 3 -1.78 -20.76 -11.08
C GLU A 3 -0.65 -20.24 -10.21
N ARG A 4 0.31 -21.13 -9.94
CA ARG A 4 1.65 -20.76 -9.50
C ARG A 4 2.06 -19.56 -10.35
N ILE A 5 2.19 -18.39 -9.72
CA ILE A 5 2.99 -17.31 -10.26
C ILE A 5 4.38 -17.93 -10.42
N LYS A 6 4.67 -18.33 -11.65
CA LYS A 6 5.99 -18.80 -12.07
C LYS A 6 6.98 -17.78 -11.53
N LYS A 7 8.00 -18.27 -10.82
CA LYS A 7 9.22 -17.50 -10.53
C LYS A 7 9.66 -16.86 -11.85
N SER A 8 9.30 -15.59 -12.03
CA SER A 8 9.64 -14.81 -13.21
C SER A 8 10.97 -14.17 -12.94
N TYR A 9 11.91 -14.41 -13.84
CA TYR A 9 13.18 -13.69 -13.95
C TYR A 9 12.98 -12.18 -13.73
N PHE A 10 13.92 -11.56 -13.00
CA PHE A 10 13.94 -10.17 -12.52
C PHE A 10 13.19 -9.17 -13.44
N LEU A 11 11.90 -8.98 -13.18
CA LEU A 11 11.17 -7.86 -13.75
C LEU A 11 11.56 -6.60 -12.97
N ARG A 12 11.96 -5.52 -13.66
CA ARG A 12 12.18 -4.23 -12.99
C ARG A 12 10.82 -3.69 -12.54
N GLN A 13 10.70 -3.33 -11.27
CA GLN A 13 9.45 -2.87 -10.69
C GLN A 13 9.27 -1.38 -10.86
N VAL A 14 8.08 -0.97 -11.31
CA VAL A 14 7.70 0.43 -11.51
C VAL A 14 6.40 0.67 -10.77
N GLY A 15 6.43 1.57 -9.80
CA GLY A 15 5.25 2.09 -9.16
C GLY A 15 4.62 3.19 -10.02
N VAL A 16 3.30 3.13 -10.17
CA VAL A 16 2.53 4.11 -10.95
C VAL A 16 1.31 4.59 -10.16
N SER A 17 0.97 5.86 -10.34
CA SER A 17 -0.30 6.44 -9.89
C SER A 17 -0.85 7.40 -10.94
N ILE A 18 -2.16 7.65 -10.88
CA ILE A 18 -2.83 8.68 -11.68
C ILE A 18 -3.54 9.62 -10.72
N LYS A 19 -3.28 10.93 -10.85
CA LYS A 19 -3.99 11.99 -10.11
C LYS A 19 -4.23 13.15 -11.05
N ASN A 20 -5.47 13.63 -11.14
CA ASN A 20 -5.86 14.74 -12.03
C ASN A 20 -5.33 14.59 -13.48
N ASN A 21 -5.42 13.37 -14.02
CA ASN A 21 -4.94 13.01 -15.36
C ASN A 21 -3.42 13.17 -15.56
N ILE A 22 -2.66 13.22 -14.46
CA ILE A 22 -1.19 13.16 -14.46
C ILE A 22 -0.81 11.75 -14.03
N PHE A 23 -0.06 11.07 -14.89
CA PHE A 23 0.61 9.83 -14.55
C PHE A 23 1.92 10.17 -13.88
N THR A 24 2.19 9.53 -12.75
CA THR A 24 3.47 9.64 -12.06
C THR A 24 4.05 8.25 -11.86
N PHE A 25 5.32 8.12 -12.21
CA PHE A 25 6.07 6.87 -12.20
C PHE A 25 7.22 6.98 -11.22
N CYS A 26 7.49 5.91 -10.48
CA CYS A 26 8.70 5.77 -9.69
C CYS A 26 9.28 4.38 -9.87
N TYR A 27 10.60 4.28 -9.99
CA TYR A 27 11.32 3.03 -10.09
C TYR A 27 12.70 3.17 -9.47
N PHE A 28 13.37 2.04 -9.25
CA PHE A 28 14.71 2.02 -8.70
C PHE A 28 15.72 1.62 -9.77
N LYS A 29 16.83 2.35 -9.85
CA LYS A 29 18.01 1.94 -10.61
C LYS A 29 18.70 0.74 -9.97
N GLU A 30 19.70 0.21 -10.67
CA GLU A 30 20.50 -0.94 -10.20
C GLU A 30 21.27 -0.62 -8.92
N ASP A 31 21.69 0.63 -8.73
CA ASP A 31 22.32 1.15 -7.51
C ASP A 31 21.32 1.43 -6.36
N LYS A 32 20.05 1.06 -6.54
CA LYS A 32 18.94 1.31 -5.62
C LYS A 32 18.61 2.79 -5.40
N THR A 33 19.05 3.69 -6.27
CA THR A 33 18.57 5.08 -6.26
C THR A 33 17.18 5.16 -6.88
N PRO A 34 16.22 5.87 -6.27
CA PRO A 34 14.90 6.07 -6.85
C PRO A 34 14.96 7.13 -7.95
N GLU A 35 14.29 6.86 -9.06
CA GLU A 35 13.98 7.85 -10.09
C GLU A 35 12.47 7.96 -10.26
N PHE A 36 12.03 9.12 -10.74
CA PHE A 36 10.64 9.37 -11.04
C PHE A 36 10.48 10.37 -12.16
N PHE A 37 9.31 10.33 -12.79
CA PHE A 37 8.88 11.33 -13.74
C PHE A 37 7.35 11.38 -13.77
N SER A 38 6.81 12.51 -14.21
CA SER A 38 5.37 12.74 -14.35
C SER A 38 5.04 13.18 -15.76
N ILE A 39 3.89 12.74 -16.27
CA ILE A 39 3.37 13.12 -17.58
C ILE A 39 1.90 13.46 -17.43
N LYS A 40 1.51 14.64 -17.88
CA LYS A 40 0.10 15.00 -18.00
C LYS A 40 -0.44 14.37 -19.28
N MET A 41 -1.54 13.61 -19.17
CA MET A 41 -2.13 12.96 -20.33
C MET A 41 -2.95 13.96 -21.15
N GLU A 42 -2.39 14.46 -22.24
CA GLU A 42 -3.16 15.22 -23.23
C GLU A 42 -3.67 14.30 -24.38
N GLY A 43 -3.03 13.12 -24.56
CA GLY A 43 -3.49 12.04 -25.43
C GLY A 43 -2.74 10.71 -25.25
N LYS A 44 -3.32 9.59 -25.71
CA LYS A 44 -2.74 8.23 -25.52
C LYS A 44 -1.36 8.03 -26.17
N ASN A 45 -1.11 8.71 -27.30
CA ASN A 45 0.14 8.54 -28.05
C ASN A 45 1.35 9.17 -27.35
N GLU A 46 1.13 10.25 -26.60
CA GLU A 46 2.18 10.95 -25.87
C GLU A 46 2.71 10.07 -24.73
N LEU A 47 1.81 9.48 -23.94
CA LEU A 47 2.16 8.53 -22.89
C LEU A 47 3.03 7.38 -23.44
N LEU A 48 2.65 6.84 -24.61
CA LEU A 48 3.44 5.79 -25.27
C LEU A 48 4.84 6.26 -25.65
N SER A 49 4.97 7.42 -26.30
CA SER A 49 6.28 7.91 -26.70
C SER A 49 7.23 8.11 -25.52
N VAL A 50 6.75 8.63 -24.40
CA VAL A 50 7.59 8.83 -23.22
C VAL A 50 7.96 7.49 -22.58
N LEU A 51 6.99 6.58 -22.42
CA LEU A 51 7.28 5.24 -21.90
C LEU A 51 8.28 4.49 -22.78
N GLU A 52 8.20 4.63 -24.10
CA GLU A 52 9.15 4.00 -25.02
C GLU A 52 10.56 4.60 -24.94
N ASN A 53 10.66 5.90 -24.68
CA ASN A 53 11.96 6.55 -24.46
C ASN A 53 12.59 6.15 -23.12
N THR A 54 11.78 5.99 -22.06
CA THR A 54 12.30 5.69 -20.71
C THR A 54 12.55 4.20 -20.50
N PHE A 55 11.67 3.32 -20.99
CA PHE A 55 11.71 1.88 -20.72
C PHE A 55 11.98 1.03 -21.97
N GLY A 56 12.18 1.68 -23.13
CA GLY A 56 12.29 1.01 -24.42
C GLY A 56 10.93 0.64 -25.02
N ARG A 57 10.95 0.07 -26.23
CA ARG A 57 9.73 -0.25 -27.02
C ARG A 57 8.68 -1.04 -26.23
N MET A 58 7.40 -0.93 -26.59
CA MET A 58 6.27 -1.62 -25.93
C MET A 58 6.51 -3.10 -25.55
N ASN A 59 7.19 -3.88 -26.38
CA ASN A 59 7.47 -5.30 -26.07
C ASN A 59 8.30 -5.49 -24.80
N ASN A 60 9.09 -4.48 -24.42
CA ASN A 60 9.85 -4.45 -23.19
C ASN A 60 8.96 -4.18 -21.96
N PHE A 61 7.74 -3.66 -22.10
CA PHE A 61 6.86 -3.41 -20.94
C PHE A 61 6.50 -4.70 -20.19
N ASN A 62 6.51 -5.85 -20.89
CA ASN A 62 6.33 -7.17 -20.28
C ASN A 62 7.54 -7.60 -19.41
N GLN A 63 8.67 -6.89 -19.50
CA GLN A 63 9.85 -7.06 -18.65
C GLN A 63 9.77 -6.20 -17.37
N TYR A 64 8.69 -5.43 -17.20
CA TYR A 64 8.45 -4.63 -16.01
C TYR A 64 7.25 -5.14 -15.23
N GLN A 65 7.35 -5.02 -13.91
CA GLN A 65 6.23 -5.23 -13.01
C GLN A 65 5.61 -3.86 -12.68
N TRP A 66 4.45 -3.59 -13.27
CA TRP A 66 3.71 -2.35 -13.08
C TRP A 66 2.79 -2.46 -11.86
N VAL A 67 3.11 -1.69 -10.84
CA VAL A 67 2.42 -1.70 -9.56
C VAL A 67 1.61 -0.43 -9.41
N ALA A 68 0.29 -0.56 -9.33
CA ALA A 68 -0.60 0.52 -8.91
C ALA A 68 -1.16 0.19 -7.52
N SER A 69 -1.79 1.17 -6.87
CA SER A 69 -2.53 0.93 -5.65
C SER A 69 -3.89 1.61 -5.68
N ILE A 70 -4.90 0.89 -5.19
CA ILE A 70 -6.29 1.36 -5.17
C ILE A 70 -6.66 1.87 -3.77
N SER A 71 -7.56 2.86 -3.73
CA SER A 71 -8.09 3.40 -2.47
C SER A 71 -8.71 2.28 -1.61
N PRO A 72 -8.50 2.32 -0.28
CA PRO A 72 -9.09 1.35 0.64
C PRO A 72 -10.62 1.32 0.57
N HIS A 73 -11.29 2.40 0.14
CA HIS A 73 -12.75 2.42 -0.02
C HIS A 73 -13.30 1.42 -1.04
N TYR A 74 -12.45 0.93 -1.96
CA TYR A 74 -12.82 -0.13 -2.89
C TYR A 74 -12.60 -1.54 -2.34
N ILE A 75 -11.90 -1.66 -1.22
CA ILE A 75 -11.47 -2.92 -0.63
C ILE A 75 -12.28 -3.16 0.64
N TRP A 76 -12.99 -4.27 0.67
CA TRP A 76 -13.47 -4.81 1.94
C TRP A 76 -12.29 -5.51 2.64
N GLN A 77 -12.08 -5.21 3.91
CA GLN A 77 -10.99 -5.78 4.70
C GLN A 77 -11.51 -6.27 6.04
N LYS A 78 -11.03 -7.44 6.48
CA LYS A 78 -11.31 -7.95 7.82
C LYS A 78 -10.11 -8.72 8.38
N SER A 79 -9.80 -8.48 9.64
CA SER A 79 -8.75 -9.21 10.37
C SER A 79 -9.38 -10.25 11.29
N ILE A 80 -8.88 -11.49 11.25
CA ILE A 80 -9.28 -12.60 12.11
C ILE A 80 -8.06 -13.05 12.91
N VAL A 81 -8.21 -13.25 14.21
CA VAL A 81 -7.13 -13.78 15.06
C VAL A 81 -7.46 -15.22 15.42
N PHE A 82 -6.57 -16.12 15.03
CA PHE A 82 -6.63 -17.54 15.34
C PHE A 82 -5.64 -17.89 16.46
N PRO A 83 -5.93 -18.90 17.27
CA PRO A 83 -4.89 -19.60 18.01
C PRO A 83 -3.85 -20.22 17.06
N ASN A 84 -2.59 -20.32 17.50
CA ASN A 84 -1.48 -20.83 16.67
C ASN A 84 -1.58 -22.31 16.27
N TYR A 85 -2.48 -23.09 16.90
CA TYR A 85 -2.71 -24.49 16.59
C TYR A 85 -3.73 -24.75 15.47
N ILE A 86 -4.48 -23.73 15.03
CA ILE A 86 -5.47 -23.90 13.97
C ILE A 86 -4.77 -24.17 12.64
N GLU A 87 -5.19 -25.20 11.92
CA GLU A 87 -4.54 -25.58 10.66
C GLU A 87 -4.87 -24.61 9.52
N LYS A 88 -3.97 -24.53 8.54
CA LYS A 88 -4.12 -23.63 7.39
C LYS A 88 -5.41 -23.87 6.59
N GLN A 89 -5.84 -25.13 6.46
CA GLN A 89 -7.07 -25.48 5.74
C GLN A 89 -8.31 -24.95 6.48
N GLU A 90 -8.36 -25.11 7.80
CA GLU A 90 -9.44 -24.60 8.63
C GLU A 90 -9.52 -23.07 8.58
N ARG A 91 -8.37 -22.38 8.63
CA ARG A 91 -8.34 -20.92 8.50
C ARG A 91 -8.87 -20.46 7.13
N LEU A 92 -8.49 -21.16 6.06
CA LEU A 92 -8.99 -20.84 4.71
C LEU A 92 -10.51 -21.07 4.59
N GLN A 93 -11.04 -22.15 5.18
CA GLN A 93 -12.49 -22.38 5.20
C GLN A 93 -13.23 -21.27 5.93
N GLN A 94 -12.71 -20.81 7.07
CA GLN A 94 -13.29 -19.68 7.80
C GLN A 94 -13.22 -18.38 7.00
N ALA A 95 -12.13 -18.13 6.28
CA ALA A 95 -12.03 -16.98 5.39
C ALA A 95 -13.10 -17.02 4.27
N LEU A 96 -13.29 -18.17 3.62
CA LEU A 96 -14.30 -18.34 2.57
C LEU A 96 -15.72 -18.15 3.11
N PHE A 97 -16.03 -18.77 4.25
CA PHE A 97 -17.33 -18.61 4.91
C PHE A 97 -17.61 -17.14 5.25
N LEU A 98 -16.60 -16.42 5.74
CA LEU A 98 -16.73 -15.01 6.08
C LEU A 98 -17.04 -14.15 4.85
N LEU A 99 -16.33 -14.38 3.74
CA LEU A 99 -16.59 -13.69 2.47
C LEU A 99 -18.03 -13.93 2.00
N GLU A 100 -18.51 -15.18 2.02
CA GLU A 100 -19.88 -15.53 1.62
C GLU A 100 -20.94 -14.89 2.52
N SER A 101 -20.65 -14.79 3.82
CA SER A 101 -21.62 -14.30 4.81
C SER A 101 -21.73 -12.78 4.86
N GLU A 102 -20.65 -12.04 4.57
CA GLU A 102 -20.60 -10.58 4.77
C GLU A 102 -20.67 -9.78 3.48
N LEU A 103 -20.26 -10.37 2.35
CA LEU A 103 -20.28 -9.67 1.08
C LEU A 103 -21.62 -9.89 0.36
N PRO A 104 -22.28 -8.82 -0.13
CA PRO A 104 -23.55 -8.92 -0.84
C PRO A 104 -23.37 -9.38 -2.30
N VAL A 105 -22.30 -10.11 -2.61
CA VAL A 105 -21.91 -10.54 -3.97
C VAL A 105 -21.34 -11.96 -3.93
N ALA A 106 -21.46 -12.70 -5.04
CA ALA A 106 -20.97 -14.05 -5.13
C ALA A 106 -19.43 -14.12 -5.10
N LEU A 107 -18.87 -15.22 -4.57
CA LEU A 107 -17.42 -15.43 -4.53
C LEU A 107 -16.75 -15.42 -5.91
N GLU A 108 -17.47 -15.83 -6.95
CA GLU A 108 -16.99 -15.84 -8.33
C GLU A 108 -16.81 -14.44 -8.94
N ASP A 109 -17.48 -13.42 -8.37
CA ASP A 109 -17.44 -12.03 -8.82
C ASP A 109 -16.46 -11.16 -8.02
N ILE A 110 -15.77 -11.73 -7.03
CA ILE A 110 -14.75 -11.05 -6.24
C ILE A 110 -13.37 -11.61 -6.54
N TRP A 111 -12.36 -10.78 -6.32
CA TRP A 111 -11.01 -11.23 -6.05
C TRP A 111 -10.72 -11.01 -4.58
N PHE A 112 -10.06 -11.97 -3.95
CA PHE A 112 -9.64 -11.85 -2.56
C PHE A 112 -8.21 -12.31 -2.38
N ASP A 113 -7.55 -11.77 -1.36
CA ASP A 113 -6.20 -12.15 -0.96
C ASP A 113 -6.13 -12.25 0.56
N ILE A 114 -5.16 -13.02 1.05
CA ILE A 114 -4.95 -13.30 2.46
C ILE A 114 -3.50 -13.00 2.83
N ASN A 115 -3.31 -12.22 3.88
CA ASN A 115 -2.03 -11.99 4.51
C ASN A 115 -2.02 -12.54 5.94
N GLU A 116 -1.09 -13.44 6.25
CA GLU A 116 -0.96 -14.03 7.59
C GLU A 116 0.25 -13.45 8.32
N LYS A 117 0.06 -13.06 9.58
CA LYS A 117 1.13 -12.72 10.53
C LYS A 117 1.12 -13.71 11.69
N PHE A 118 2.28 -14.27 11.99
CA PHE A 118 2.45 -15.25 13.05
C PHE A 118 2.98 -14.57 14.30
N PHE A 119 2.34 -14.82 15.44
CA PHE A 119 2.76 -14.42 16.77
C PHE A 119 2.99 -15.67 17.60
N VAL A 120 3.64 -15.52 18.78
CA VAL A 120 4.01 -16.66 19.64
C VAL A 120 2.82 -17.58 19.96
N GLN A 121 1.64 -17.01 20.19
CA GLN A 121 0.44 -17.76 20.60
C GLN A 121 -0.74 -17.62 19.63
N SER A 122 -0.61 -16.83 18.57
CA SER A 122 -1.71 -16.54 17.67
C SER A 122 -1.25 -16.32 16.23
N ILE A 123 -2.21 -16.39 15.32
CA ILE A 123 -2.03 -16.07 13.91
C ILE A 123 -3.07 -15.01 13.58
N ARG A 124 -2.64 -13.84 13.12
CA ARG A 124 -3.54 -12.86 12.53
C ARG A 124 -3.64 -13.12 11.03
N MET A 125 -4.85 -13.26 10.53
CA MET A 125 -5.16 -13.32 9.11
C MET A 125 -5.86 -12.03 8.72
N ASP A 126 -5.24 -11.24 7.83
CA ASP A 126 -5.85 -10.09 7.20
C ASP A 126 -6.41 -10.54 5.84
N LEU A 127 -7.73 -10.45 5.68
CA LEU A 127 -8.47 -10.82 4.48
C LEU A 127 -8.89 -9.57 3.72
N PHE A 128 -8.66 -9.56 2.41
CA PHE A 128 -9.00 -8.46 1.52
C PHE A 128 -9.89 -8.97 0.42
N ALA A 129 -10.95 -8.25 0.07
CA ALA A 129 -11.82 -8.59 -1.04
C ALA A 129 -12.20 -7.36 -1.84
N ILE A 130 -12.31 -7.53 -3.16
CA ILE A 130 -12.69 -6.48 -4.09
C ILE A 130 -13.51 -7.06 -5.24
N GLN A 131 -14.54 -6.33 -5.69
CA GLN A 131 -15.35 -6.73 -6.84
C GLN A 131 -14.53 -6.63 -8.13
N GLN A 132 -14.57 -7.68 -8.96
CA GLN A 132 -13.77 -7.75 -10.18
C GLN A 132 -14.07 -6.63 -11.16
N GLU A 133 -15.35 -6.23 -11.30
CA GLU A 133 -15.76 -5.14 -12.18
C GLU A 133 -15.11 -3.81 -11.79
N LYS A 134 -15.09 -3.48 -10.48
CA LYS A 134 -14.45 -2.28 -9.95
C LYS A 134 -12.96 -2.27 -10.24
N VAL A 135 -12.28 -3.42 -10.10
CA VAL A 135 -10.86 -3.55 -10.45
C VAL A 135 -10.64 -3.32 -11.94
N LYS A 136 -11.42 -3.99 -12.80
CA LYS A 136 -11.31 -3.87 -14.26
C LYS A 136 -11.48 -2.41 -14.70
N SER A 137 -12.48 -1.71 -14.16
CA SER A 137 -12.72 -0.29 -14.44
C SER A 137 -11.57 0.60 -13.97
N TYR A 138 -11.07 0.37 -12.75
CA TYR A 138 -9.94 1.11 -12.19
C TYR A 138 -8.65 0.93 -13.01
N VAL A 139 -8.25 -0.32 -13.28
CA VAL A 139 -7.03 -0.65 -14.02
C VAL A 139 -7.08 -0.16 -15.46
N ASN A 140 -8.26 -0.09 -16.08
CA ASN A 140 -8.41 0.40 -17.45
C ASN A 140 -7.98 1.88 -17.61
N GLN A 141 -7.97 2.66 -16.53
CA GLN A 141 -7.49 4.05 -16.54
C GLN A 141 -5.98 4.13 -16.84
N PHE A 142 -5.23 3.06 -16.59
CA PHE A 142 -3.77 3.02 -16.80
C PHE A 142 -3.39 2.62 -18.22
N GLN A 143 -4.35 2.35 -19.12
CA GLN A 143 -4.04 1.98 -20.49
C GLN A 143 -3.16 3.04 -21.17
N PRO A 144 -2.11 2.64 -21.89
CA PRO A 144 -1.84 1.27 -22.38
C PRO A 144 -1.00 0.39 -21.44
N ILE A 145 -0.68 0.87 -20.24
CA ILE A 145 0.08 0.11 -19.25
C ILE A 145 -0.79 -1.02 -18.70
N LYS A 146 -0.27 -2.23 -18.70
CA LYS A 146 -0.90 -3.39 -18.06
C LYS A 146 -0.43 -3.47 -16.62
N ILE A 147 -1.26 -3.01 -15.69
CA ILE A 147 -1.00 -3.17 -14.26
C ILE A 147 -0.92 -4.67 -13.93
N THR A 148 0.23 -5.11 -13.44
CA THR A 148 0.48 -6.52 -13.08
C THR A 148 0.29 -6.77 -11.59
N VAL A 149 0.35 -5.73 -10.77
CA VAL A 149 0.02 -5.77 -9.34
C VAL A 149 -0.88 -4.60 -9.00
N LEU A 150 -2.04 -4.91 -8.42
CA LEU A 150 -2.91 -3.92 -7.80
C LEU A 150 -2.82 -4.07 -6.29
N ASP A 151 -2.13 -3.14 -5.65
CA ASP A 151 -1.94 -3.14 -4.20
C ASP A 151 -2.99 -2.28 -3.48
N ASN A 152 -3.02 -2.35 -2.14
CA ASN A 152 -3.80 -1.45 -1.30
C ASN A 152 -3.00 -0.16 -1.04
N LYS A 153 -3.61 1.02 -1.28
CA LYS A 153 -2.98 2.34 -1.09
C LYS A 153 -2.42 2.51 0.33
N ILE A 154 -3.05 1.92 1.35
CA ILE A 154 -2.58 1.98 2.73
C ILE A 154 -1.21 1.30 2.90
N TYR A 155 -0.99 0.16 2.26
CA TYR A 155 0.33 -0.50 2.31
C TYR A 155 1.38 0.24 1.49
N ALA A 156 0.99 0.84 0.36
CA ALA A 156 1.89 1.73 -0.37
C ALA A 156 2.34 2.93 0.48
N ILE A 157 1.40 3.59 1.17
CA ILE A 157 1.69 4.69 2.10
C ILE A 157 2.69 4.24 3.18
N LYS A 158 2.42 3.12 3.85
CA LYS A 158 3.30 2.60 4.90
C LYS A 158 4.71 2.30 4.40
N ARG A 159 4.85 1.72 3.20
CA ARG A 159 6.17 1.45 2.60
C ARG A 159 6.93 2.73 2.26
N ALA A 160 6.24 3.74 1.72
CA ALA A 160 6.86 5.03 1.45
C ALA A 160 7.35 5.69 2.74
N PHE A 161 6.55 5.68 3.82
CA PHE A 161 7.01 6.13 5.14
C PHE A 161 8.24 5.37 5.61
N THR A 162 8.17 4.03 5.63
CA THR A 162 9.28 3.16 6.05
C THR A 162 10.57 3.44 5.29
N TYR A 163 10.48 3.77 4.00
CA TYR A 163 11.63 4.11 3.17
C TYR A 163 12.20 5.51 3.46
N LEU A 164 11.34 6.47 3.76
CA LEU A 164 11.72 7.88 3.91
C LEU A 164 12.15 8.24 5.33
N ILE A 165 11.70 7.51 6.34
CA ILE A 165 12.07 7.78 7.73
C ILE A 165 13.48 7.21 7.98
N PRO A 166 14.42 8.02 8.49
CA PRO A 166 15.78 7.56 8.81
C PRO A 166 15.80 6.38 9.81
N PRO A 167 16.69 5.38 9.64
CA PRO A 167 16.76 4.21 10.52
C PRO A 167 17.01 4.51 12.00
N ASP A 168 17.68 5.62 12.30
CA ASP A 168 17.94 6.12 13.66
C ASP A 168 16.68 6.66 14.35
N ILE A 169 15.68 7.07 13.57
CA ILE A 169 14.34 7.46 14.03
C ILE A 169 13.39 6.25 13.98
N PHE A 170 13.63 5.34 13.04
CA PHE A 170 12.78 4.21 12.70
C PHE A 170 13.27 2.88 13.31
N SER A 171 13.04 2.70 14.61
CA SER A 171 13.25 1.40 15.26
C SER A 171 12.03 0.47 15.08
N ASN A 172 12.25 -0.85 15.10
CA ASN A 172 11.15 -1.84 15.02
C ASN A 172 10.12 -1.70 16.15
N GLU A 173 10.55 -1.26 17.33
CA GLU A 173 9.65 -0.98 18.46
C GLU A 173 8.82 0.32 18.23
N CYS A 174 9.38 1.27 17.48
CA CYS A 174 8.69 2.51 17.11
C CYS A 174 7.49 2.21 16.19
N LEU A 175 7.64 1.27 15.25
CA LEU A 175 6.64 0.88 14.25
C LEU A 175 5.29 0.42 14.84
N GLU A 176 5.31 -0.37 15.91
CA GLU A 176 4.08 -0.94 16.51
C GLU A 176 3.26 0.08 17.31
N LYS A 177 3.85 1.23 17.63
CA LYS A 177 3.20 2.34 18.35
C LYS A 177 3.23 3.66 17.58
N SER A 178 3.47 3.58 16.27
CA SER A 178 3.49 4.73 15.39
C SER A 178 2.13 4.97 14.75
N ILE A 179 1.80 6.25 14.60
CA ILE A 179 0.73 6.69 13.72
C ILE A 179 1.34 7.28 12.46
N PHE A 180 0.87 6.82 11.30
CA PHE A 180 1.21 7.40 10.01
C PHE A 180 0.05 8.25 9.52
N VAL A 181 0.34 9.48 9.14
CA VAL A 181 -0.63 10.43 8.63
C VAL A 181 -0.22 10.84 7.22
N TYR A 182 -1.02 10.44 6.24
CA TYR A 182 -0.84 10.83 4.85
C TYR A 182 -1.93 11.82 4.45
N GLN A 183 -1.54 12.98 3.93
CA GLN A 183 -2.49 13.96 3.40
C GLN A 183 -2.17 14.27 1.93
N ASP A 184 -3.20 14.17 1.10
CA ASP A 184 -3.19 14.67 -0.27
C ASP A 184 -4.30 15.72 -0.45
N SER A 185 -4.43 16.23 -1.67
CA SER A 185 -5.45 17.25 -2.01
C SER A 185 -6.90 16.77 -1.86
N GLN A 186 -7.15 15.47 -1.64
CA GLN A 186 -8.50 14.90 -1.54
C GLN A 186 -8.86 14.55 -0.09
N SER A 187 -7.91 14.04 0.69
CA SER A 187 -8.20 13.48 2.01
C SER A 187 -6.98 13.46 2.93
N VAL A 188 -7.26 13.28 4.22
CA VAL A 188 -6.30 12.90 5.24
C VAL A 188 -6.57 11.46 5.65
N ILE A 189 -5.53 10.63 5.62
CA ILE A 189 -5.56 9.22 6.01
C ILE A 189 -4.67 9.06 7.24
N VAL A 190 -5.26 8.59 8.34
CA VAL A 190 -4.55 8.23 9.59
C VAL A 190 -4.51 6.71 9.69
N ILE A 191 -3.33 6.15 9.93
CA ILE A 191 -3.06 4.72 9.93
C ILE A 191 -2.32 4.34 11.21
N ALA A 192 -2.81 3.32 11.90
CA ALA A 192 -2.11 2.64 12.98
C ALA A 192 -2.20 1.13 12.80
N GLU A 193 -1.19 0.40 13.26
CA GLU A 193 -1.21 -1.06 13.27
C GLU A 193 -1.14 -1.58 14.70
N THR A 194 -2.11 -2.40 15.09
CA THR A 194 -2.07 -3.13 16.36
C THR A 194 -1.78 -4.61 16.10
N ALA A 195 -1.60 -5.39 17.17
CA ALA A 195 -1.51 -6.84 17.06
C ALA A 195 -2.78 -7.46 16.46
N GLN A 196 -3.96 -6.87 16.69
CA GLN A 196 -5.23 -7.42 16.20
C GLN A 196 -5.57 -7.02 14.76
N GLN A 197 -5.26 -5.77 14.36
CA GLN A 197 -5.70 -5.26 13.06
C GLN A 197 -4.92 -4.03 12.59
N LEU A 198 -5.12 -3.66 11.34
CA LEU A 198 -4.74 -2.36 10.80
C LEU A 198 -5.93 -1.41 10.94
N ILE A 199 -5.74 -0.31 11.68
CA ILE A 199 -6.77 0.70 11.93
C ILE A 199 -6.54 1.87 10.97
N ILE A 200 -7.58 2.25 10.24
CA ILE A 200 -7.53 3.29 9.21
C ILE A 200 -8.68 4.26 9.43
N LEU A 201 -8.41 5.55 9.37
CA LEU A 201 -9.40 6.61 9.30
C LEU A 201 -9.08 7.55 8.14
N GLU A 202 -10.00 7.66 7.18
CA GLU A 202 -9.89 8.57 6.04
C GLU A 202 -11.00 9.62 6.15
N LYS A 203 -10.63 10.90 6.18
CA LYS A 203 -11.58 12.02 6.20
C LYS A 203 -11.21 13.08 5.18
N ILE A 204 -12.22 13.70 4.59
CA ILE A 204 -12.05 14.84 3.69
C ILE A 204 -11.71 16.08 4.52
N SER A 205 -10.56 16.70 4.20
CA SER A 205 -10.11 18.02 4.67
C SER A 205 -10.51 18.41 6.09
N GLN A 206 -9.72 17.98 7.07
CA GLN A 206 -9.82 18.38 8.47
C GLN A 206 -8.46 18.85 9.00
N LYS A 207 -8.48 19.62 10.09
CA LYS A 207 -7.27 19.95 10.86
C LYS A 207 -6.62 18.66 11.36
N ILE A 208 -5.44 18.35 10.85
CA ILE A 208 -4.76 17.06 11.04
C ILE A 208 -4.56 16.72 12.52
N THR A 209 -4.14 17.70 13.34
CA THR A 209 -3.92 17.48 14.77
C THR A 209 -5.18 17.06 15.50
N ALA A 210 -6.33 17.68 15.19
CA ALA A 210 -7.61 17.30 15.77
C ALA A 210 -8.04 15.90 15.32
N LEU A 211 -7.82 15.56 14.05
CA LEU A 211 -8.13 14.24 13.51
C LEU A 211 -7.30 13.14 14.18
N VAL A 212 -6.00 13.37 14.39
CA VAL A 212 -5.14 12.42 15.11
C VAL A 212 -5.58 12.28 16.56
N SER A 213 -5.94 13.38 17.24
CA SER A 213 -6.47 13.30 18.61
C SER A 213 -7.77 12.50 18.69
N GLU A 214 -8.72 12.73 17.78
CA GLU A 214 -9.97 11.97 17.68
C GLU A 214 -9.68 10.47 17.42
N PHE A 215 -8.78 10.18 16.48
CA PHE A 215 -8.37 8.82 16.15
C PHE A 215 -7.76 8.10 17.36
N CYS A 216 -6.82 8.75 18.07
CA CYS A 216 -6.23 8.18 19.28
C CYS A 216 -7.28 7.95 20.37
N GLN A 217 -8.21 8.87 20.56
CA GLN A 217 -9.26 8.74 21.56
C GLN A 217 -10.22 7.59 21.22
N GLN A 218 -10.66 7.51 19.97
CA GLN A 218 -11.62 6.50 19.51
C GLN A 218 -11.08 5.07 19.65
N TYR A 219 -9.79 4.87 19.39
CA TYR A 219 -9.16 3.55 19.37
C TYR A 219 -8.25 3.30 20.58
N GLU A 220 -8.31 4.16 21.60
CA GLU A 220 -7.52 4.08 22.84
C GLU A 220 -6.01 3.93 22.58
N LEU A 221 -5.48 4.66 21.59
CA LEU A 221 -4.08 4.59 21.19
C LEU A 221 -3.24 5.64 21.92
N LEU A 222 -2.06 5.21 22.38
CA LEU A 222 -1.02 6.06 22.94
C LEU A 222 0.22 5.98 22.06
N PRO A 223 0.27 6.74 20.95
CA PRO A 223 1.38 6.66 20.01
C PRO A 223 2.66 7.18 20.64
N THR A 224 3.77 6.49 20.39
CA THR A 224 5.11 7.00 20.76
C THR A 224 5.61 8.01 19.74
N GLN A 225 5.15 7.90 18.49
CA GLN A 225 5.58 8.73 17.38
C GLN A 225 4.42 8.95 16.40
N VAL A 226 4.36 10.16 15.84
CA VAL A 226 3.49 10.47 14.69
C VAL A 226 4.38 10.86 13.53
N PHE A 227 4.18 10.20 12.39
CA PHE A 227 4.84 10.49 11.12
C PHE A 227 3.83 11.14 10.18
N LEU A 228 4.14 12.33 9.68
CA LEU A 228 3.24 13.10 8.83
C LEU A 228 3.87 13.32 7.45
N PHE A 229 3.14 13.01 6.39
CA PHE A 229 3.43 13.46 5.04
C PHE A 229 2.27 14.31 4.52
N GLN A 230 2.60 15.43 3.87
CA GLN A 230 1.64 16.33 3.22
C GLN A 230 2.12 16.64 1.80
N ASP A 231 1.24 16.48 0.82
CA ASP A 231 1.53 16.77 -0.60
C ASP A 231 1.77 18.28 -0.81
N ASP A 232 1.05 19.14 -0.08
CA ASP A 232 1.22 20.59 -0.04
C ASP A 232 1.41 21.03 1.42
N ILE A 233 2.65 21.35 1.80
CA ILE A 233 2.94 21.87 3.15
C ILE A 233 2.43 23.30 3.21
N ASN A 234 1.32 23.52 3.93
CA ASN A 234 0.91 24.87 4.32
C ASN A 234 1.84 25.35 5.43
N GLN A 235 2.59 26.43 5.17
CA GLN A 235 3.51 27.02 6.15
C GLN A 235 2.82 27.54 7.43
N GLU A 236 1.48 27.66 7.41
CA GLU A 236 0.67 28.12 8.54
C GLU A 236 0.30 27.00 9.52
N ASP A 237 0.47 25.73 9.16
CA ASP A 237 0.16 24.62 10.05
C ASP A 237 1.28 24.41 11.08
N SER A 238 0.95 24.62 12.37
CA SER A 238 1.83 24.29 13.49
C SER A 238 1.49 22.90 14.03
N TYR A 239 2.48 22.00 13.96
CA TYR A 239 2.40 20.64 14.51
C TYR A 239 3.14 20.54 15.85
N PRO A 240 2.75 19.58 16.71
CA PRO A 240 3.51 19.29 17.92
C PRO A 240 4.98 18.97 17.61
N GLU A 241 5.91 19.45 18.45
CA GLU A 241 7.36 19.28 18.23
C GLU A 241 7.81 17.81 18.17
N ASN A 242 7.06 16.90 18.78
CA ASN A 242 7.36 15.48 18.78
C ASN A 242 6.85 14.75 17.51
N TRP A 243 6.22 15.45 16.57
CA TRP A 243 5.83 14.87 15.29
C TRP A 243 7.00 14.92 14.31
N PHE A 244 7.16 13.86 13.52
CA PHE A 244 8.16 13.81 12.48
C PHE A 244 7.49 14.09 11.13
N ILE A 245 7.82 15.23 10.53
CA ILE A 245 7.31 15.63 9.23
C ILE A 245 8.25 15.05 8.17
N VAL A 246 7.71 14.20 7.31
CA VAL A 246 8.41 13.57 6.20
C VAL A 246 8.36 14.51 5.00
N GLU A 247 9.48 15.16 4.73
CA GLU A 247 9.68 15.95 3.52
C GLU A 247 10.36 15.09 2.46
N THR A 248 9.82 15.09 1.24
CA THR A 248 10.46 14.37 0.13
C THR A 248 10.11 14.99 -1.22
N PRO A 249 11.06 15.05 -2.16
CA PRO A 249 10.74 15.37 -3.55
C PRO A 249 10.18 14.14 -4.31
N LEU A 250 10.23 12.94 -3.71
CA LEU A 250 9.78 11.72 -4.36
C LEU A 250 8.26 11.63 -4.35
N PRO A 251 7.63 11.13 -5.43
CA PRO A 251 6.19 10.97 -5.47
C PRO A 251 5.76 9.84 -4.53
N PHE A 252 5.10 10.20 -3.43
CA PHE A 252 4.89 9.34 -2.27
C PHE A 252 4.18 8.01 -2.60
N ILE A 253 3.05 8.05 -3.32
CA ILE A 253 2.29 6.85 -3.68
C ILE A 253 3.05 5.98 -4.72
N PRO A 254 3.55 6.53 -5.85
CA PRO A 254 4.40 5.76 -6.76
C PRO A 254 5.63 5.15 -6.08
N LEU A 255 6.28 5.86 -5.16
CA LEU A 255 7.39 5.32 -4.37
C LEU A 255 6.96 4.08 -3.58
N GLY A 256 5.85 4.19 -2.83
CA GLY A 256 5.26 3.07 -2.10
C GLY A 256 4.92 1.87 -2.98
N ASN A 257 4.40 2.12 -4.18
CA ASN A 257 4.12 1.08 -5.18
C ASN A 257 5.40 0.44 -5.73
N ALA A 258 6.45 1.22 -5.98
CA ALA A 258 7.75 0.75 -6.47
C ALA A 258 8.53 -0.08 -5.43
N LEU A 259 8.12 0.00 -4.16
CA LEU A 259 8.64 -0.77 -3.03
C LEU A 259 7.85 -2.05 -2.73
N TRP A 260 6.72 -2.30 -3.39
CA TRP A 260 5.92 -3.51 -3.19
C TRP A 260 6.75 -4.80 -3.25
N ALA A 261 6.47 -5.74 -2.34
CA ALA A 261 7.18 -7.01 -2.14
C ALA A 261 8.70 -6.95 -1.85
N LYS A 262 9.33 -5.78 -1.77
CA LYS A 262 10.73 -5.67 -1.33
C LYS A 262 10.89 -5.96 0.17
N ASP A 263 9.86 -5.67 0.97
CA ASP A 263 9.83 -5.96 2.42
C ASP A 263 9.83 -7.47 2.71
N LYS A 264 9.29 -8.29 1.80
CA LYS A 264 9.27 -9.76 1.92
C LYS A 264 10.67 -10.39 1.76
N ILE A 265 11.64 -9.64 1.24
CA ILE A 265 13.01 -10.13 1.05
C ILE A 265 13.85 -9.96 2.32
N VAL A 266 13.57 -8.93 3.15
CA VAL A 266 14.30 -8.67 4.40
C VAL A 266 13.93 -9.69 5.49
N ASN A 267 12.67 -10.15 5.52
CA ASN A 267 12.20 -11.14 6.50
C ASN A 267 12.63 -12.61 6.22
N LYS A 268 13.42 -12.87 5.17
CA LYS A 268 14.03 -14.19 4.94
C LYS A 268 15.30 -14.44 5.76
N GLY A 269 15.74 -13.46 6.56
CA GLY A 269 16.91 -13.59 7.43
C GLY A 269 16.65 -14.29 8.78
N GLY A 270 15.43 -14.75 9.06
CA GLY A 270 15.10 -15.19 10.43
C GLY A 270 13.93 -16.14 10.56
N VAL A 271 13.87 -17.22 9.76
CA VAL A 271 13.21 -18.47 10.19
C VAL A 271 13.94 -19.62 9.50
N ASN A 272 14.71 -20.40 10.25
CA ASN A 272 15.13 -21.72 9.81
C ASN A 272 13.87 -22.56 9.64
N GLU A 273 13.63 -23.04 8.42
CA GLU A 273 12.62 -24.05 8.12
C GLU A 273 12.96 -25.32 8.92
N TYR A 274 12.10 -25.65 9.89
CA TYR A 274 11.82 -27.01 10.35
C TYR A 274 10.31 -27.18 10.39
#